data_AF-A0A7V1WDL2-F1
#
_entry.id   AF-A0A7V1WDL2-F1
#
_cell.length_a   1.000
_cell.length_b   1.000
_cell.length_c   1.000
_cell.angle_alpha   90.00
_cell.angle_beta   90.00
_cell.angle_gamma   90.00
#
_symmetry.space_group_name_H-M   'P 1'
#
loop_
_entity.id
_entity.type
_entity.pdbx_description
1 polymer ?
#
loop_
_entity_poly.entity_id
_entity_poly.type
_entity_poly.pdbx_seq_one_letter_code
_entity_poly.pdbx_strand_id
1 'polypeptide(L)'
;MTRHVAGGWPGAGSGSPRALFEKIWARHVVVEGPGDHALLYVDRHLLHEGATHALRRLAAAGRTVRRPDLTFATADHYVRTAPGALAPDPEIQAMVETLVEHTARHGIVTFGPGDPRRGIVHVIGPELGLTLPGLTVVCGDSHTATHGA
;
A
#
# COMPACT_ATOMS: atom_id res chain seq x y z
N MET A 1 34.87 20.58 23.13
CA MET A 1 34.25 19.49 23.90
C MET A 1 33.16 18.88 23.01
N THR A 2 33.56 17.97 22.11
CA THR A 2 33.28 16.51 22.16
C THR A 2 31.83 16.18 21.77
N ARG A 3 31.55 16.08 20.47
CA ARG A 3 31.32 14.82 19.71
C ARG A 3 30.25 13.90 20.33
N HIS A 4 29.14 13.71 19.62
CA HIS A 4 28.83 12.42 19.01
C HIS A 4 27.88 12.59 17.82
N VAL A 5 28.45 12.42 16.63
CA VAL A 5 27.76 11.86 15.46
C VAL A 5 27.79 10.34 15.69
N ALA A 6 26.63 9.71 15.70
CA ALA A 6 26.41 8.27 15.61
C ALA A 6 25.05 8.13 14.87
N GLY A 7 24.94 7.58 13.66
CA GLY A 7 25.74 6.54 13.04
C GLY A 7 25.28 5.19 13.56
N GLY A 8 24.24 4.63 12.93
CA GLY A 8 23.66 3.32 13.24
C GLY A 8 22.51 3.38 14.25
N TRP A 9 21.32 2.90 13.86
CA TRP A 9 20.25 2.60 14.82
C TRP A 9 20.83 1.58 15.81
N PRO A 10 20.95 1.90 17.11
CA PRO A 10 21.49 0.95 18.05
C PRO A 10 20.51 -0.21 18.11
N GLY A 11 20.89 -1.35 17.53
CA GLY A 11 20.22 -2.61 17.77
C GLY A 11 20.17 -2.77 19.28
N ALA A 12 18.96 -2.57 19.84
CA ALA A 12 18.71 -2.69 21.25
C ALA A 12 19.31 -4.02 21.72
N GLY A 13 20.29 -3.95 22.62
CA GLY A 13 20.93 -5.12 23.19
C GLY A 13 19.86 -6.09 23.69
N SER A 14 20.12 -7.39 23.55
CA SER A 14 19.20 -8.46 23.97
C SER A 14 18.87 -8.31 25.47
N GLY A 15 17.80 -7.58 25.80
CA GLY A 15 17.39 -7.30 27.17
C GLY A 15 16.65 -5.98 27.41
N SER A 16 16.81 -4.95 26.57
CA SER A 16 16.08 -3.68 26.75
C SER A 16 14.70 -3.70 26.07
N PRO A 17 13.65 -3.12 26.69
CA PRO A 17 12.34 -2.96 26.06
C PRO A 17 12.48 -2.22 24.72
N ARG A 18 11.82 -2.75 23.68
CA ARG A 18 11.73 -2.13 22.34
C ARG A 18 10.35 -1.52 22.11
N ALA A 19 10.30 -0.38 21.45
CA ALA A 19 9.06 0.23 20.98
C ALA A 19 8.39 -0.67 19.93
N LEU A 20 7.07 -0.50 19.74
CA LEU A 20 6.31 -1.28 18.75
C LEU A 20 6.88 -1.08 17.33
N PHE A 21 7.17 0.17 16.97
CA PHE A 21 7.79 0.52 15.69
C PHE A 21 9.10 -0.23 15.46
N GLU A 22 10.01 -0.26 16.45
CA GLU A 22 11.31 -0.94 16.32
C GLU A 22 11.17 -2.45 16.13
N LYS A 23 10.20 -3.07 16.82
CA LYS A 23 9.91 -4.50 16.68
C LYS A 23 9.40 -4.82 15.28
N ILE A 24 8.46 -4.01 14.76
CA ILE A 24 7.90 -4.19 13.43
C ILE A 24 8.99 -3.92 12.38
N TRP A 25 9.69 -2.79 12.45
CA TRP A 25 10.76 -2.43 11.53
C TRP A 25 11.82 -3.53 11.42
N ALA A 26 12.39 -3.96 12.55
CA ALA A 26 13.43 -4.99 12.57
C ALA A 26 12.97 -6.33 11.97
N ARG A 27 11.68 -6.66 12.05
CA ARG A 27 11.12 -7.86 11.43
C ARG A 27 11.04 -7.77 9.89
N HIS A 28 10.99 -6.56 9.33
CA HIS A 28 10.81 -6.35 7.89
C HIS A 28 12.08 -5.91 7.16
N VAL A 29 13.18 -5.65 7.85
CA VAL A 29 14.48 -5.43 7.20
C VAL A 29 14.93 -6.72 6.52
N VAL A 30 15.05 -6.67 5.20
CA VAL A 30 15.59 -7.76 4.38
C VAL A 30 17.11 -7.63 4.27
N VAL A 31 17.59 -6.42 4.01
CA VAL A 31 19.02 -6.09 3.89
C VAL A 31 19.24 -4.68 4.42
N GLU A 32 20.26 -4.50 5.25
CA GLU A 32 20.76 -3.17 5.60
C GLU A 32 21.62 -2.63 4.44
N GLY A 33 21.33 -1.41 4.01
CA GLY A 33 22.04 -0.71 2.96
C GLY A 33 23.15 0.19 3.52
N PRO A 34 23.95 0.82 2.65
CA PRO A 34 24.95 1.79 3.08
C PRO A 34 24.30 3.02 3.74
N GLY A 35 24.91 3.54 4.80
CA GLY A 35 24.40 4.66 5.57
C GLY A 35 23.18 4.27 6.42
N ASP A 36 22.12 5.08 6.36
CA ASP A 36 20.88 4.86 7.11
C ASP A 36 19.76 4.26 6.23
N HIS A 37 20.12 3.61 5.12
CA HIS A 37 19.16 2.98 4.23
C HIS A 37 18.92 1.52 4.62
N ALA A 38 17.67 1.06 4.49
CA ALA A 38 17.31 -0.33 4.62
C ALA A 38 16.39 -0.76 3.47
N LEU A 39 16.55 -1.98 3.00
CA LEU A 39 15.56 -2.64 2.16
C LEU A 39 14.52 -3.30 3.06
N LEU A 40 13.28 -2.82 2.96
CA LEU A 40 12.15 -3.37 3.70
C LEU A 40 11.31 -4.30 2.82
N TYR A 41 10.84 -5.38 3.42
CA TYR A 41 9.74 -6.16 2.89
C TYR A 41 8.42 -5.41 3.13
N VAL A 42 7.52 -5.45 2.15
CA VAL A 42 6.19 -4.84 2.23
C VAL A 42 5.14 -5.96 2.23
N ASP A 43 4.31 -6.01 3.26
CA ASP A 43 3.31 -7.08 3.41
C ASP A 43 2.05 -6.83 2.59
N ARG A 44 1.69 -5.57 2.37
CA ARG A 44 0.44 -5.19 1.70
C ARG A 44 0.63 -3.96 0.84
N HIS A 45 0.14 -4.05 -0.38
CA HIS A 45 0.01 -2.93 -1.30
C HIS A 45 -1.47 -2.64 -1.50
N LEU A 46 -1.92 -1.47 -1.05
CA LEU A 46 -3.27 -0.99 -1.31
C LEU A 46 -3.21 0.04 -2.44
N LEU A 47 -4.09 -0.12 -3.42
CA LEU A 47 -4.14 0.71 -4.62
C LEU A 47 -5.50 1.40 -4.72
N HIS A 48 -5.49 2.57 -5.33
CA HIS A 48 -6.67 3.32 -5.76
C HIS A 48 -6.45 3.82 -7.19
N GLU A 49 -7.37 4.60 -7.76
CA GLU A 49 -7.33 5.03 -9.17
C GLU A 49 -6.00 5.69 -9.57
N GLY A 50 -5.35 6.39 -8.64
CA GLY A 50 -4.03 7.02 -8.83
C GLY A 50 -2.89 6.02 -9.10
N ALA A 51 -3.04 4.76 -8.72
CA ALA A 51 -2.03 3.71 -8.94
C ALA A 51 -1.85 3.33 -10.42
N THR A 52 -2.81 3.66 -11.27
CA THR A 52 -2.79 3.36 -12.71
C THR A 52 -1.52 3.84 -13.40
N HIS A 53 -0.98 5.00 -12.99
CA HIS A 53 0.28 5.51 -13.54
C HIS A 53 1.47 4.56 -13.26
N ALA A 54 1.56 4.02 -12.04
CA ALA A 54 2.61 3.08 -11.68
C ALA A 54 2.47 1.74 -12.44
N LEU A 55 1.24 1.24 -12.61
CA LEU A 55 0.97 0.03 -13.39
C LEU A 55 1.32 0.21 -14.87
N ARG A 56 1.02 1.38 -15.46
CA ARG A 56 1.46 1.73 -16.82
C ARG A 56 2.98 1.75 -16.95
N ARG A 57 3.70 2.32 -15.97
CA ARG A 57 5.17 2.34 -15.96
C ARG A 57 5.77 0.95 -15.85
N LEU A 58 5.17 0.05 -15.06
CA LEU A 58 5.58 -1.36 -15.02
C LEU A 58 5.44 -2.01 -16.40
N ALA A 59 4.28 -1.87 -17.04
CA ALA A 59 4.03 -2.41 -18.37
C ALA A 59 5.01 -1.85 -19.42
N ALA A 60 5.24 -0.53 -19.43
CA ALA A 60 6.20 0.12 -20.33
C ALA A 60 7.64 -0.36 -20.13
N ALA A 61 8.00 -0.76 -18.91
CA ALA A 61 9.30 -1.35 -18.58
C ALA A 61 9.36 -2.88 -18.80
N GLY A 62 8.31 -3.50 -19.35
CA GLY A 62 8.22 -4.96 -19.52
C GLY A 62 8.18 -5.73 -18.19
N ARG A 63 7.69 -5.12 -17.12
CA ARG A 63 7.64 -5.69 -15.77
C ARG A 63 6.21 -6.02 -15.35
N THR A 64 6.08 -7.04 -14.52
CA THR A 64 4.81 -7.42 -13.88
C THR A 64 4.83 -7.08 -12.39
N VAL A 65 3.64 -6.99 -11.80
CA VAL A 65 3.50 -6.92 -10.34
C VAL A 65 4.01 -8.22 -9.73
N ARG A 66 4.95 -8.10 -8.78
CA ARG A 66 5.66 -9.26 -8.19
C ARG A 66 4.81 -10.09 -7.24
N ARG A 67 3.90 -9.45 -6.50
CA ARG A 67 3.03 -10.07 -5.48
C ARG A 67 1.58 -9.62 -5.65
N PRO A 68 0.90 -10.02 -6.74
CA PRO A 68 -0.52 -9.69 -6.91
C PRO A 68 -1.40 -10.27 -5.80
N ASP A 69 -0.96 -11.36 -5.15
CA ASP A 69 -1.59 -11.97 -3.99
C ASP A 69 -1.54 -11.12 -2.71
N LEU A 70 -0.64 -10.12 -2.65
CA LEU A 70 -0.52 -9.16 -1.56
C LEU A 70 -0.95 -7.74 -1.97
N THR A 71 -1.56 -7.60 -3.15
CA THR A 71 -1.96 -6.32 -3.73
C THR A 71 -3.47 -6.28 -3.90
N PHE A 72 -4.09 -5.21 -3.43
CA PHE A 72 -5.55 -5.02 -3.47
C PHE A 72 -5.86 -3.62 -3.96
N ALA A 73 -6.91 -3.47 -4.76
CA ALA A 73 -7.33 -2.19 -5.30
C ALA A 73 -8.79 -1.89 -4.97
N THR A 74 -9.13 -0.62 -4.81
CA THR A 74 -10.51 -0.13 -4.76
C THR A 74 -10.61 1.15 -5.56
N ALA A 75 -11.79 1.45 -6.08
CA ALA A 75 -12.08 2.78 -6.62
C ALA A 75 -12.87 3.55 -5.55
N ASP A 76 -12.31 4.63 -5.02
CA ASP A 76 -12.92 5.38 -3.90
C ASP A 76 -12.77 6.90 -3.97
N HIS A 77 -11.80 7.47 -4.69
CA HIS A 77 -11.58 8.93 -4.71
C HIS A 77 -12.62 9.68 -5.55
N TYR A 78 -13.11 9.09 -6.63
CA TYR A 78 -13.91 9.80 -7.64
C TYR A 78 -15.27 9.15 -7.93
N VAL A 79 -15.53 7.99 -7.33
CA VAL A 79 -16.80 7.27 -7.51
C VAL A 79 -17.84 7.75 -6.51
N ARG A 80 -19.10 7.69 -6.90
CA ARG A 80 -20.21 7.96 -5.97
C ARG A 80 -20.34 6.81 -4.98
N THR A 81 -20.60 7.16 -3.72
CA THR A 81 -20.90 6.19 -2.65
C THR A 81 -22.19 5.42 -2.95
N ALA A 82 -23.15 6.04 -3.63
CA ALA A 82 -24.41 5.41 -4.02
C ALA A 82 -24.18 4.21 -4.97
N PRO A 83 -24.77 3.03 -4.70
CA PRO A 83 -24.66 1.86 -5.56
C PRO A 83 -25.13 2.12 -6.99
N GLY A 84 -24.40 1.60 -7.98
CA GLY A 84 -24.79 1.64 -9.40
C GLY A 84 -24.69 3.01 -10.09
N ALA A 85 -24.33 4.07 -9.37
CA ALA A 85 -24.17 5.39 -9.97
C ALA A 85 -22.80 5.50 -10.64
N LEU A 86 -22.80 5.60 -11.98
CA LEU A 86 -21.60 5.97 -12.73
C LEU A 86 -21.11 7.36 -12.31
N ALA A 87 -19.80 7.58 -12.39
CA ALA A 87 -19.28 8.93 -12.31
C ALA A 87 -19.89 9.77 -13.45
N PRO A 88 -20.30 11.02 -13.20
CA PRO A 88 -20.94 11.84 -14.23
C PRO A 88 -19.95 12.27 -15.33
N ASP A 89 -18.65 12.21 -15.04
CA ASP A 89 -17.58 12.67 -15.91
C ASP A 89 -16.94 11.48 -16.66
N PRO A 90 -16.89 11.51 -18.02
CA PRO A 90 -16.21 10.50 -18.82
C PRO A 90 -14.74 10.29 -18.45
N GLU A 91 -14.02 11.34 -18.00
CA GLU A 91 -12.62 11.21 -17.59
C GLU A 91 -12.50 10.37 -16.32
N ILE A 92 -13.38 10.59 -15.34
CA ILE A 92 -13.44 9.79 -14.12
C ILE A 92 -13.83 8.34 -14.43
N GLN A 93 -14.79 8.13 -15.33
CA GLN A 93 -15.17 6.78 -15.77
C GLN A 93 -13.96 6.05 -16.37
N ALA A 94 -13.23 6.71 -17.26
CA ALA A 94 -12.03 6.15 -17.87
C ALA A 94 -10.95 5.83 -16.83
N MET A 95 -10.78 6.63 -15.77
CA MET A 95 -9.84 6.32 -14.69
C MET A 95 -10.20 5.03 -13.94
N VAL A 96 -11.47 4.87 -13.59
CA VAL A 96 -11.96 3.67 -12.88
C VAL A 96 -11.86 2.43 -13.76
N GLU A 97 -12.27 2.54 -15.03
CA GLU A 97 -12.15 1.45 -16.01
C GLU A 97 -10.69 1.06 -16.23
N THR A 98 -9.79 2.04 -16.33
CA THR A 98 -8.36 1.79 -16.50
C THR A 98 -7.78 1.08 -15.27
N LEU A 99 -8.19 1.45 -14.04
CA LEU A 99 -7.79 0.73 -12.84
C LEU A 99 -8.19 -0.74 -12.94
N VAL A 100 -9.47 -1.03 -13.20
CA VAL A 100 -10.02 -2.39 -13.30
C VAL A 100 -9.32 -3.21 -14.38
N GLU A 101 -9.08 -2.62 -15.55
CA GLU A 101 -8.38 -3.30 -16.64
C GLU A 101 -6.94 -3.65 -16.25
N HIS A 102 -6.19 -2.68 -15.70
CA HIS A 102 -4.79 -2.88 -15.36
C HIS A 102 -4.63 -3.87 -14.20
N THR A 103 -5.49 -3.81 -13.19
CA THR A 103 -5.44 -4.77 -12.08
C THR A 103 -5.81 -6.18 -12.52
N ALA A 104 -6.82 -6.32 -13.40
CA ALA A 104 -7.19 -7.62 -13.98
C ALA A 104 -6.02 -8.26 -14.76
N ARG A 105 -5.30 -7.48 -15.58
CA ARG A 105 -4.11 -7.96 -16.31
C ARG A 105 -3.00 -8.47 -15.38
N HIS A 106 -2.93 -7.97 -14.15
CA HIS A 106 -1.95 -8.40 -13.15
C HIS A 106 -2.48 -9.45 -12.17
N GLY A 107 -3.75 -9.86 -12.26
CA GLY A 107 -4.37 -10.77 -11.29
C GLY A 107 -4.56 -10.15 -9.90
N ILE A 108 -4.71 -8.83 -9.82
CA ILE A 108 -4.91 -8.07 -8.58
C ILE A 108 -6.40 -8.03 -8.24
N VAL A 109 -6.75 -8.38 -7.00
CA VAL A 109 -8.12 -8.26 -6.51
C VAL A 109 -8.53 -6.79 -6.49
N THR A 110 -9.66 -6.46 -7.14
CA THR A 110 -10.16 -5.09 -7.24
C THR A 110 -11.62 -5.02 -6.81
N PHE A 111 -11.91 -4.15 -5.85
CA PHE A 111 -13.26 -3.86 -5.37
C PHE A 111 -13.83 -2.71 -6.21
N GLY A 112 -14.32 -3.06 -7.40
CA GLY A 112 -14.82 -2.10 -8.39
C GLY A 112 -16.29 -1.69 -8.17
N PRO A 113 -16.85 -0.85 -9.07
CA PRO A 113 -18.27 -0.50 -9.05
C PRO A 113 -19.17 -1.75 -8.99
N GLY A 114 -20.10 -1.78 -8.04
CA GLY A 114 -21.02 -2.90 -7.84
C GLY A 114 -20.52 -4.01 -6.92
N ASP A 115 -19.23 -4.00 -6.52
CA ASP A 115 -18.74 -4.91 -5.48
C ASP A 115 -19.23 -4.44 -4.10
N PRO A 116 -19.95 -5.28 -3.32
CA PRO A 116 -20.44 -4.90 -1.99
C PRO A 116 -19.32 -4.63 -0.98
N ARG A 117 -18.09 -5.07 -1.27
CA ARG A 117 -16.90 -4.83 -0.44
C ARG A 117 -16.19 -3.53 -0.78
N ARG A 118 -16.62 -2.81 -1.84
CA ARG A 118 -16.05 -1.52 -2.22
C ARG A 118 -16.32 -0.48 -1.14
N GLY A 119 -15.30 0.30 -0.83
CA GLY A 119 -15.38 1.45 0.05
C GLY A 119 -14.06 2.21 0.04
N ILE A 120 -13.96 3.18 0.95
CA ILE A 120 -12.74 3.98 1.13
C ILE A 120 -11.58 3.06 1.46
N VAL A 121 -10.44 3.19 0.77
CA VAL A 121 -9.30 2.25 0.85
C VAL A 121 -8.84 1.99 2.29
N HIS A 122 -8.83 3.05 3.11
CA HIS A 122 -8.42 2.98 4.52
C HIS A 122 -9.51 2.47 5.47
N VAL A 123 -10.77 2.40 5.02
CA VAL A 123 -11.89 1.80 5.77
C VAL A 123 -11.98 0.31 5.45
N ILE A 124 -11.98 -0.05 4.17
CA ILE A 124 -12.11 -1.46 3.78
C ILE A 124 -10.86 -2.28 4.09
N GLY A 125 -9.70 -1.63 4.20
CA GLY A 125 -8.45 -2.31 4.56
C GLY A 125 -8.56 -3.11 5.85
N PRO A 126 -8.91 -2.51 7.00
CA PRO A 126 -9.19 -3.26 8.23
C PRO A 126 -10.48 -4.09 8.16
N GLU A 127 -11.58 -3.60 7.58
CA GLU A 127 -12.86 -4.34 7.54
C GLU A 127 -12.75 -5.69 6.81
N LEU A 128 -11.96 -5.75 5.74
CA LEU A 128 -11.75 -6.96 4.94
C LEU A 128 -10.55 -7.80 5.41
N GLY A 129 -9.93 -7.44 6.54
CA GLY A 129 -8.76 -8.15 7.08
C GLY A 129 -7.49 -8.01 6.23
N LEU A 130 -7.43 -6.99 5.36
CA LEU A 130 -6.24 -6.69 4.57
C LEU A 130 -5.17 -6.00 5.42
N THR A 131 -5.61 -5.25 6.44
CA THR A 131 -4.76 -4.67 7.48
C THR A 131 -4.82 -5.53 8.73
N LEU A 132 -3.66 -6.02 9.16
CA LEU A 132 -3.52 -6.85 10.35
C LEU A 132 -2.38 -6.32 11.24
N PRO A 133 -2.39 -6.63 12.55
CA PRO A 133 -1.31 -6.23 13.44
C PRO A 133 0.07 -6.69 12.94
N GLY A 134 1.03 -5.77 12.98
CA GLY A 134 2.43 -6.06 12.67
C GLY A 134 2.77 -6.14 11.18
N LEU A 135 1.86 -5.75 10.28
CA LEU A 135 2.15 -5.61 8.85
C LEU A 135 2.82 -4.27 8.52
N THR A 136 3.60 -4.27 7.45
CA THR A 136 4.00 -3.07 6.70
C THR A 136 3.04 -2.87 5.52
N VAL A 137 2.30 -1.76 5.55
CA VAL A 137 1.27 -1.44 4.54
C VAL A 137 1.70 -0.18 3.78
N VAL A 138 1.62 -0.23 2.45
CA VAL A 138 1.85 0.94 1.59
C VAL A 138 0.64 1.20 0.71
N CYS A 139 0.34 2.49 0.51
CA CYS A 139 -0.65 2.96 -0.44
C CYS A 139 -0.17 4.29 -1.03
N GLY A 140 -0.63 4.62 -2.24
CA GLY A 140 -0.37 5.90 -2.90
C GLY A 140 -1.14 7.09 -2.32
N ASP A 141 -1.61 6.99 -1.07
CA ASP A 141 -2.43 7.99 -0.38
C ASP A 141 -1.71 8.51 0.88
N SER A 142 -1.82 9.82 1.15
CA SER A 142 -1.17 10.46 2.30
C SER A 142 -1.69 9.98 3.66
N HIS A 143 -2.89 9.40 3.72
CA HIS A 143 -3.55 8.96 4.94
C HIS A 143 -3.29 7.49 5.25
N THR A 144 -2.36 6.84 4.57
CA THR A 144 -1.96 5.44 4.82
C THR A 144 -1.62 5.15 6.29
N ALA A 145 -1.18 6.16 7.05
CA ALA A 145 -0.90 6.04 8.48
C ALA A 145 -2.12 5.59 9.32
N THR A 146 -3.36 5.73 8.82
CA THR A 146 -4.57 5.22 9.45
C THR A 146 -4.50 3.71 9.77
N HIS A 147 -3.74 2.94 8.99
CA HIS A 147 -3.55 1.51 9.22
C HIS A 147 -2.69 1.16 10.44
N GLY A 148 -2.11 2.16 11.12
CA GLY A 148 -1.35 1.97 12.36
C GLY A 148 -2.18 2.00 13.66
N ALA A 149 -3.51 2.16 13.55
CA ALA A 149 -4.44 2.20 14.68
C ALA A 149 -4.57 0.87 15.43
#